data_AF-A0A5C3MPH0-F1
#
_entry.id   AF-A0A5C3MPH0-F1
#
_cell.length_a   1.000
_cell.length_b   1.000
_cell.length_c   1.000
_cell.angle_alpha   90.00
_cell.angle_beta   90.00
_cell.angle_gamma   90.00
#
_symmetry.space_group_name_H-M   'P 1'
#
loop_
_entity.id
_entity.type
_entity.pdbx_description
1 polymer ?
#
loop_
_entity_poly.entity_id
_entity_poly.type
_entity_poly.pdbx_seq_one_letter_code
_entity_poly.pdbx_strand_id
1 'polypeptide(L)'
;MRTFAVFTLISALFATSALAGHNCKCQDSNGQYNALTQYCCNQQPSISDIYYPGPNHQCTSPGNEINSGDFVTCCQGQGVGGAYCWD
;
A
#
# COMPACT_ATOMS: atom_id res chain seq x y z
N MET A 1 12.79 38.53 -47.32
CA MET A 1 13.79 38.12 -46.31
C MET A 1 13.21 38.34 -44.92
N ARG A 2 13.55 37.45 -43.99
CA ARG A 2 13.27 37.43 -42.53
C ARG A 2 11.99 36.71 -42.11
N THR A 3 11.96 35.77 -41.16
CA THR A 3 12.89 34.78 -40.56
C THR A 3 12.10 34.25 -39.35
N PHE A 4 12.06 32.92 -39.17
CA PHE A 4 11.95 32.16 -37.90
C PHE A 4 10.82 32.53 -36.90
N ALA A 5 10.14 31.63 -36.19
CA ALA A 5 10.59 30.37 -35.62
C ALA A 5 9.39 29.45 -35.31
N VAL A 6 9.61 28.15 -35.54
CA VAL A 6 8.93 27.03 -34.89
C VAL A 6 9.18 27.12 -33.40
N PHE A 7 8.17 27.10 -32.52
CA PHE A 7 8.31 26.49 -31.19
C PHE A 7 6.96 25.96 -30.67
N THR A 8 6.90 24.64 -30.68
CA THR A 8 5.99 23.74 -29.96
C THR A 8 5.80 24.13 -28.50
N LEU A 9 4.55 24.42 -28.08
CA LEU A 9 4.19 24.56 -26.67
C LEU A 9 3.85 23.19 -26.07
N ILE A 10 4.93 22.54 -25.64
CA ILE A 10 5.11 21.68 -24.46
C ILE A 10 3.79 21.27 -23.77
N SER A 11 3.30 20.08 -24.10
CA SER A 11 2.40 19.31 -23.24
C SER A 11 3.13 18.96 -21.95
N ALA A 12 3.01 19.79 -20.93
CA ALA A 12 3.42 19.44 -19.57
C ALA A 12 2.41 18.41 -19.03
N LEU A 13 2.61 17.14 -19.40
CA LEU A 13 2.05 16.03 -18.65
C LEU A 13 2.68 16.10 -17.26
N PHE A 14 1.90 16.57 -16.29
CA PHE A 14 2.15 16.26 -14.89
C PHE A 14 1.98 14.76 -14.72
N ALA A 15 3.03 14.00 -15.04
CA ALA A 15 3.19 12.64 -14.56
C ALA A 15 3.45 12.74 -13.05
N THR A 16 2.39 13.01 -12.28
CA THR A 16 2.39 12.65 -10.87
C THR A 16 2.47 11.14 -10.88
N SER A 17 3.67 10.60 -10.68
CA SER A 17 3.82 9.21 -10.26
C SER A 17 2.94 9.06 -9.02
N ALA A 18 1.78 8.42 -9.19
CA ALA A 18 1.00 7.98 -8.05
C ALA A 18 1.97 7.10 -7.25
N LEU A 19 2.35 7.55 -6.04
CA LEU A 19 2.96 6.64 -5.08
C LEU A 19 1.90 5.56 -4.86
N ALA A 20 2.13 4.39 -5.46
CA ALA A 20 1.29 3.22 -5.25
C ALA A 20 1.58 2.75 -3.82
N GLY A 21 0.76 3.25 -2.88
CA GLY A 21 0.85 2.82 -1.49
C GLY A 21 0.53 1.34 -1.38
N HIS A 22 1.10 0.67 -0.39
CA HIS A 22 0.90 -0.75 -0.18
C HIS A 22 -0.11 -1.00 0.92
N ASN A 23 -0.88 -2.07 0.77
CA ASN A 23 -1.94 -2.43 1.66
C ASN A 23 -1.88 -3.92 2.00
N CYS A 24 -2.24 -4.31 3.22
CA CYS A 24 -2.34 -5.70 3.62
C CYS A 24 -3.53 -5.94 4.54
N LYS A 25 -4.18 -7.11 4.43
CA LYS A 25 -5.30 -7.50 5.28
C LYS A 25 -5.24 -8.97 5.63
N CYS A 26 -5.36 -9.31 6.92
CA CYS A 26 -5.55 -10.70 7.32
C CYS A 26 -6.92 -11.16 6.80
N GLN A 27 -6.91 -12.05 5.82
CA GLN A 27 -8.08 -12.54 5.13
C GLN A 27 -7.78 -13.91 4.52
N ASP A 28 -8.77 -14.79 4.54
CA ASP A 28 -8.74 -16.09 3.87
C ASP A 28 -10.12 -16.45 3.29
N SER A 29 -10.33 -17.72 2.94
CA SER A 29 -11.60 -18.23 2.40
C SER A 29 -12.79 -18.13 3.36
N ASN A 30 -12.55 -17.98 4.67
CA ASN A 30 -13.58 -17.89 5.69
C ASN A 30 -13.97 -16.43 6.00
N GLY A 31 -13.13 -15.45 5.63
CA GLY A 31 -13.49 -14.04 5.71
C GLY A 31 -12.34 -13.10 6.03
N GLN A 32 -12.72 -11.89 6.45
CA GLN A 32 -11.83 -10.76 6.75
C GLN A 32 -11.70 -10.57 8.26
N TYR A 33 -10.47 -10.48 8.76
CA TYR A 33 -10.17 -10.44 10.19
C TYR A 33 -9.63 -9.08 10.60
N ASN A 34 -10.51 -8.11 10.82
CA ASN A 34 -10.13 -6.72 11.09
C ASN A 34 -9.27 -6.58 12.35
N ALA A 35 -9.62 -7.26 13.45
CA ALA A 35 -8.85 -7.20 14.71
C ALA A 35 -7.44 -7.80 14.56
N LEU A 36 -7.31 -8.89 13.80
CA LEU A 36 -6.00 -9.50 13.51
C LEU A 36 -5.19 -8.65 12.54
N THR A 37 -5.85 -8.00 11.58
CA THR A 37 -5.23 -7.03 10.68
C THR A 37 -4.63 -5.87 11.48
N GLN A 38 -5.35 -5.34 12.47
CA GLN A 38 -4.83 -4.32 13.37
C GLN A 38 -3.63 -4.83 14.16
N TYR A 39 -3.75 -6.02 14.77
CA TYR A 39 -2.67 -6.62 15.55
C TYR A 39 -1.40 -6.77 14.71
N CYS A 40 -1.51 -7.37 13.52
CA CYS A 40 -0.37 -7.62 12.63
C CYS A 40 0.20 -6.34 12.00
N CYS A 41 -0.63 -5.31 11.80
CA CYS A 41 -0.14 -3.99 11.42
C CYS A 41 0.76 -3.39 12.50
N ASN A 42 0.38 -3.52 13.76
CA ASN A 42 1.17 -3.02 14.89
C ASN A 42 2.47 -3.81 15.13
N GLN A 43 2.64 -4.98 14.50
CA GLN A 43 3.89 -5.75 14.52
C GLN A 43 4.84 -5.36 13.38
N GLN A 44 4.40 -4.54 12.42
CA GLN A 44 5.26 -4.05 11.36
C GLN A 44 6.38 -3.16 11.93
N PRO A 45 7.54 -3.09 11.26
CA PRO A 45 8.63 -2.24 11.70
C PRO A 45 8.13 -0.80 11.89
N SER A 46 8.60 -0.14 12.96
CA SER A 46 8.13 1.19 13.37
C SER A 46 8.56 2.34 12.43
N ILE A 47 8.94 2.02 11.19
CA ILE A 47 9.37 2.98 10.19
C ILE A 47 8.14 3.65 9.59
N SER A 48 8.26 4.95 9.41
CA SER A 48 7.17 5.91 9.34
C SER A 48 6.38 5.85 8.04
N ASP A 49 5.15 5.34 8.14
CA ASP A 49 3.92 5.68 7.38
C ASP A 49 2.93 4.50 7.31
N ILE A 50 3.26 3.38 7.94
CA ILE A 50 2.34 2.26 8.14
C ILE A 50 1.30 2.65 9.20
N TYR A 51 0.01 2.56 8.85
CA TYR A 51 -1.08 2.86 9.78
C TYR A 51 -2.27 1.92 9.60
N TYR A 52 -3.08 1.88 10.67
CA TYR A 52 -4.38 1.23 10.71
C TYR A 52 -5.35 2.10 11.54
N PRO A 53 -6.64 2.21 11.19
CA PRO A 53 -7.28 1.58 10.04
C PRO A 53 -7.09 2.38 8.75
N GLY A 54 -6.77 1.69 7.66
CA GLY A 54 -6.94 2.19 6.30
C GLY A 54 -8.38 2.08 5.77
N PRO A 55 -8.62 2.47 4.51
CA PRO A 55 -9.93 2.36 3.83
C PRO A 55 -10.43 0.90 3.66
N ASN A 56 -11.38 0.47 4.51
CA ASN A 56 -11.82 -0.94 4.69
C ASN A 56 -11.04 -1.74 5.74
N HIS A 57 -10.50 -1.11 6.79
CA HIS A 57 -9.85 -1.82 7.91
C HIS A 57 -8.64 -2.65 7.46
N GLN A 58 -7.83 -2.13 6.53
CA GLN A 58 -6.57 -2.70 6.12
C GLN A 58 -5.38 -2.05 6.81
N CYS A 59 -4.28 -2.79 6.76
CA CYS A 59 -2.90 -2.33 6.77
C CYS A 59 -2.64 -1.31 5.66
N THR A 60 -2.20 -0.08 5.86
CA THR A 60 -1.83 0.83 4.75
C THR A 60 -0.48 1.50 4.99
N SER A 61 0.35 1.58 3.95
CA SER A 61 1.57 2.38 3.90
C SER A 61 1.65 3.11 2.55
N PRO A 62 1.47 4.44 2.52
CA PRO A 62 1.58 5.23 1.29
C PRO A 62 2.93 5.11 0.56
N GLY A 63 4.00 4.83 1.29
CA GLY A 63 5.38 4.69 0.84
C GLY A 63 5.82 3.26 0.57
N ASN A 64 4.90 2.28 0.63
CA ASN A 64 5.18 0.86 0.38
C ASN A 64 6.19 0.25 1.37
N GLU A 65 6.02 0.56 2.66
CA GLU A 65 6.90 0.14 3.75
C GLU A 65 6.39 -1.11 4.48
N ILE A 66 5.18 -1.62 4.17
CA ILE A 66 4.67 -2.85 4.77
C ILE A 66 5.51 -4.04 4.28
N ASN A 67 6.11 -4.78 5.21
CA ASN A 67 6.70 -6.08 4.90
C ASN A 67 5.58 -7.12 4.79
N SER A 68 5.12 -7.34 3.54
CA SER A 68 4.11 -8.35 3.20
C SER A 68 4.42 -9.74 3.77
N GLY A 69 5.69 -10.17 3.76
CA GLY A 69 6.08 -11.50 4.25
C GLY A 69 5.88 -11.63 5.76
N ASP A 70 6.33 -10.63 6.52
CA ASP A 70 6.13 -10.57 7.97
C ASP A 70 4.65 -10.44 8.33
N PHE A 71 3.90 -9.65 7.55
CA PHE A 71 2.46 -9.47 7.74
C PHE A 71 1.70 -10.79 7.53
N VAL A 72 1.95 -11.50 6.43
CA VAL A 72 1.37 -12.82 6.15
C VAL A 72 1.72 -13.81 7.25
N THR A 73 2.99 -13.85 7.67
CA THR A 73 3.47 -14.73 8.75
C THR A 73 2.74 -14.43 10.05
N CYS A 74 2.53 -13.16 10.38
CA CYS A 74 1.75 -12.77 11.55
C CYS A 74 0.31 -13.29 11.47
N CYS A 75 -0.40 -13.08 10.35
CA CYS A 75 -1.78 -13.56 10.20
C CYS A 75 -1.87 -15.08 10.35
N GLN A 76 -0.93 -15.82 9.74
CA GLN A 76 -0.84 -17.28 9.85
C GLN A 76 -0.53 -17.74 11.28
N GLY A 77 0.36 -17.04 11.99
CA GLY A 77 0.65 -17.29 13.40
C GLY A 77 -0.56 -17.07 14.33
N GLN A 78 -1.55 -16.28 13.91
CA GLN A 78 -2.83 -16.10 14.62
C GLN A 78 -3.91 -17.09 14.21
N GLY A 79 -3.60 -18.04 13.32
CA GLY A 79 -4.54 -19.08 12.86
C GLY A 79 -5.39 -18.72 11.64
N VAL A 80 -5.09 -17.61 10.95
CA VAL A 80 -5.72 -17.25 9.67
C VAL A 80 -5.02 -17.97 8.52
N GLY A 81 -5.74 -18.37 7.47
CA GLY A 81 -5.14 -19.04 6.30
C GLY A 81 -4.08 -18.21 5.55
N GLY A 82 -4.08 -16.88 5.72
CA GLY A 82 -3.08 -15.99 5.14
C GLY A 82 -3.42 -14.51 5.28
N ALA A 83 -2.87 -13.71 4.37
CA ALA A 83 -3.20 -12.32 4.18
C ALA A 83 -3.35 -12.02 2.68
N TYR A 84 -4.13 -10.99 2.36
CA TYR A 84 -4.18 -10.39 1.04
C TYR A 84 -3.45 -9.05 1.08
N CYS A 85 -2.43 -8.88 0.24
CA CYS A 85 -1.68 -7.63 0.11
C CYS A 85 -1.73 -7.12 -1.33
N TRP A 86 -1.84 -5.81 -1.50
CA TRP A 86 -2.04 -5.15 -2.79
C TRP A 86 -1.51 -3.71 -2.78
N ASP A 87 -1.26 -3.17 -3.97
CA ASP A 87 -0.89 -1.77 -4.20
C ASP A 87 -2.10 -0.93 -4.62
#